data_AF-A0A1F6WPT0-F1
#
_entry.id   AF-A0A1F6WPT0-F1
#
_cell.length_a   1.000
_cell.length_b   1.000
_cell.length_c   1.000
_cell.angle_alpha   90.00
_cell.angle_beta   90.00
_cell.angle_gamma   90.00
#
_symmetry.space_group_name_H-M   'P 1'
#
loop_
_entity.id
_entity.type
_entity.pdbx_description
1 polymer ?
#
loop_
_entity_poly.entity_id
_entity_poly.type
_entity_poly.pdbx_seq_one_letter_code
_entity_poly.pdbx_strand_id
1 'polypeptide(L)'
;MFCQKCGNQLIEGSVFCSSCGQGIASPVSPVDTAKPALLPASLGKRVGNYFLDIIGFYLFFFLICFIVGFFSGFISSILKIEDLVNFDSLDSLIFSLFSFIALIFYYLFFEYIWQRTPGKWITGTKVVRFNGDKPKFMQIVGRTFARFIPFEFLSFLSNNPVGWHDHLSKTFVVPAKYTKEDILILNSIESKKKYNNIGIIVIVVIFSTILLIGIFAALVLTSLNSAREKAKQAQQSEQIL
;
A
#
# COMPACT_ATOMS: atom_id res chain seq x y z
N MET A 1 -9.83 -18.63 -52.16
CA MET A 1 -9.71 -19.88 -51.37
C MET A 1 -10.63 -20.94 -51.98
N PHE A 2 -10.24 -22.21 -52.01
CA PHE A 2 -11.05 -23.32 -52.58
C PHE A 2 -11.48 -24.30 -51.48
N CYS A 3 -12.68 -24.87 -51.61
CA CYS A 3 -13.19 -25.85 -50.66
C CYS A 3 -12.40 -27.15 -50.72
N GLN A 4 -11.85 -27.63 -49.60
CA GLN A 4 -11.09 -28.89 -49.57
C GLN A 4 -11.93 -30.14 -49.85
N LYS A 5 -13.26 -30.05 -49.76
CA LYS A 5 -14.17 -31.18 -50.01
C LYS A 5 -14.67 -31.26 -51.44
N CYS A 6 -15.02 -30.13 -52.05
CA CYS A 6 -15.64 -30.11 -53.38
C CYS A 6 -14.85 -29.34 -54.44
N GLY A 7 -13.71 -28.73 -54.07
CA GLY A 7 -12.87 -27.97 -54.98
C GLY A 7 -13.44 -26.62 -55.43
N ASN A 8 -14.67 -26.27 -55.05
CA ASN A 8 -15.29 -25.04 -55.55
C ASN A 8 -14.73 -23.77 -54.88
N GLN A 9 -14.76 -22.66 -55.61
CA GLN A 9 -14.24 -21.37 -55.12
C GLN A 9 -15.12 -20.83 -53.98
N LEU A 10 -14.49 -20.47 -52.86
CA LEU A 10 -15.16 -19.95 -51.69
C LEU A 10 -15.25 -18.43 -51.76
N ILE A 11 -16.41 -17.91 -51.35
CA ILE A 11 -16.68 -16.48 -51.23
C ILE A 11 -15.95 -15.96 -49.97
N GLU A 12 -15.32 -14.79 -50.06
CA GLU A 12 -14.64 -14.20 -48.89
C GLU A 12 -15.62 -13.99 -47.73
N GLY A 13 -15.28 -14.51 -46.55
CA GLY A 13 -16.12 -14.44 -45.35
C GLY A 13 -17.19 -15.53 -45.19
N SER A 14 -17.30 -16.51 -46.11
CA SER A 14 -18.28 -17.59 -45.99
C SER A 14 -17.92 -18.59 -44.87
N VAL A 15 -18.84 -18.83 -43.94
CA VAL A 15 -18.69 -19.80 -42.84
C VAL A 15 -18.88 -21.26 -43.31
N PHE A 16 -19.55 -21.45 -44.45
CA PHE A 16 -19.79 -22.75 -45.07
C PHE A 16 -19.70 -22.65 -46.59
N CYS A 17 -19.32 -23.76 -47.24
CA CYS A 17 -19.27 -23.83 -48.69
C CYS A 17 -20.68 -23.82 -49.27
N SER A 18 -20.96 -22.88 -50.16
CA SER A 18 -22.27 -22.71 -50.82
C SER A 18 -22.69 -23.89 -51.70
N SER A 19 -21.75 -24.72 -52.16
CA SER A 19 -22.05 -25.86 -53.04
C SER A 19 -22.17 -27.20 -52.34
N CYS A 20 -21.39 -27.47 -51.29
CA CYS A 20 -21.38 -28.77 -50.63
C CYS A 20 -21.76 -28.75 -49.15
N GLY A 21 -22.04 -27.56 -48.59
CA GLY A 21 -22.44 -27.38 -47.20
C GLY A 21 -21.33 -27.65 -46.17
N GLN A 22 -20.09 -27.92 -46.60
CA GLN A 22 -18.98 -28.17 -45.68
C GLN A 22 -18.67 -26.88 -44.90
N GLY A 23 -18.67 -26.98 -43.56
CA GLY A 23 -18.19 -25.91 -42.70
C GLY A 23 -16.74 -25.58 -43.02
N ILE A 24 -16.46 -24.32 -43.33
CA ILE A 24 -15.11 -23.82 -43.54
C ILE A 24 -14.73 -23.26 -42.18
N ALA A 25 -13.70 -23.82 -41.55
CA ALA A 25 -13.14 -23.19 -40.37
C ALA A 25 -12.74 -21.78 -40.78
N SER A 26 -13.47 -20.77 -40.30
CA SER A 26 -13.21 -19.36 -40.61
C SER A 26 -11.71 -19.11 -40.44
N PRO A 27 -11.06 -18.33 -41.32
CA PRO A 27 -9.74 -17.82 -40.99
C PRO A 27 -9.91 -17.14 -39.65
N VAL A 28 -9.20 -17.67 -38.66
CA VAL A 28 -9.16 -17.15 -37.30
C VAL A 28 -8.92 -15.66 -37.47
N SER A 29 -9.97 -14.84 -37.29
CA SER A 29 -9.78 -13.41 -37.00
C SER A 29 -8.67 -13.39 -35.97
N PRO A 30 -7.60 -12.59 -36.14
CA PRO A 30 -6.47 -12.63 -35.23
C PRO A 30 -7.03 -12.38 -33.84
N VAL A 31 -7.29 -13.48 -33.14
CA VAL A 31 -7.65 -13.49 -31.74
C VAL A 31 -6.42 -12.87 -31.14
N ASP A 32 -6.64 -11.77 -30.41
CA ASP A 32 -5.70 -11.03 -29.59
C ASP A 32 -4.87 -12.00 -28.72
N THR A 33 -3.90 -12.67 -29.34
CA THR A 33 -2.88 -13.51 -28.70
C THR A 33 -1.73 -12.66 -28.19
N ALA A 34 -1.76 -11.35 -28.45
CA ALA A 34 -1.06 -10.37 -27.66
C ALA A 34 -1.75 -10.26 -26.29
N LYS A 35 -1.50 -11.26 -25.43
CA LYS A 35 -1.62 -11.08 -23.99
C LYS A 35 -1.01 -9.71 -23.67
N PRO A 36 -1.78 -8.75 -23.12
CA PRO A 36 -1.29 -7.41 -22.92
C PRO A 36 -0.01 -7.49 -22.11
N ALA A 37 1.00 -6.67 -22.47
CA ALA A 37 2.28 -6.64 -21.81
C ALA A 37 2.07 -6.72 -20.29
N LEU A 38 2.55 -7.81 -19.69
CA LEU A 38 2.39 -8.05 -18.27
C LEU A 38 3.17 -6.96 -17.55
N LEU A 39 2.44 -6.07 -16.89
CA LEU A 39 3.00 -4.95 -16.16
C LEU A 39 2.44 -5.00 -14.74
N PRO A 40 3.25 -4.72 -13.72
CA PRO A 40 2.72 -4.57 -12.36
C PRO A 40 1.79 -3.35 -12.32
N ALA A 41 1.05 -3.19 -11.21
CA ALA A 41 0.06 -2.14 -11.08
C ALA A 41 0.67 -0.76 -11.36
N SER A 42 -0.01 0.01 -12.23
CA SER A 42 0.42 1.36 -12.61
C SER A 42 0.48 2.30 -11.41
N LEU A 43 1.26 3.38 -11.54
CA LEU A 43 1.43 4.38 -10.50
C LEU A 43 0.08 4.93 -10.02
N GLY A 44 -0.81 5.31 -10.94
CA GLY A 44 -2.14 5.84 -10.59
C GLY A 44 -2.97 4.86 -9.76
N LYS A 45 -2.92 3.55 -10.05
CA LYS A 45 -3.61 2.54 -9.23
C LYS A 45 -3.00 2.40 -7.84
N ARG A 46 -1.67 2.54 -7.72
CA ARG A 46 -0.96 2.46 -6.44
C ARG A 46 -1.20 3.70 -5.58
N VAL A 47 -1.20 4.88 -6.18
CA VAL A 47 -1.58 6.13 -5.52
C VAL A 47 -3.04 6.05 -5.08
N GLY A 48 -3.94 5.58 -5.97
CA GLY A 48 -5.34 5.32 -5.62
C GLY A 48 -5.50 4.35 -4.46
N ASN A 49 -4.72 3.25 -4.42
CA ASN A 49 -4.70 2.34 -3.28
C ASN A 49 -4.36 3.06 -1.98
N TYR A 50 -3.30 3.87 -1.99
CA TYR A 50 -2.85 4.60 -0.81
C TYR A 50 -3.93 5.56 -0.30
N PHE A 51 -4.55 6.36 -1.17
CA PHE A 51 -5.64 7.26 -0.79
C PHE A 51 -6.85 6.51 -0.25
N LEU A 52 -7.27 5.43 -0.91
CA LEU A 52 -8.41 4.63 -0.46
C LEU A 52 -8.13 3.90 0.85
N ASP A 53 -6.89 3.44 1.06
CA ASP A 53 -6.47 2.82 2.31
C ASP A 53 -6.39 3.85 3.45
N ILE A 54 -6.01 5.10 3.18
CA ILE A 54 -6.10 6.19 4.18
C ILE A 54 -7.55 6.40 4.61
N ILE A 55 -8.46 6.58 3.65
CA ILE A 55 -9.88 6.78 3.95
C ILE A 55 -10.44 5.56 4.69
N GLY A 56 -10.13 4.36 4.21
CA GLY A 56 -10.55 3.11 4.82
C GLY A 56 -10.03 2.94 6.25
N PHE A 57 -8.78 3.35 6.52
CA PHE A 57 -8.21 3.34 7.86
C PHE A 57 -8.93 4.32 8.79
N TYR A 58 -9.16 5.57 8.38
CA TYR A 58 -9.86 6.54 9.22
C TYR A 58 -11.30 6.12 9.53
N LEU A 59 -12.01 5.54 8.55
CA LEU A 59 -13.35 4.98 8.79
C LEU A 59 -13.31 3.80 9.76
N PHE A 60 -12.34 2.91 9.62
CA PHE A 60 -12.15 1.77 10.53
C PHE A 60 -11.80 2.22 11.95
N PHE A 61 -10.91 3.20 12.08
CA PHE A 61 -10.49 3.76 13.37
C PHE A 61 -11.64 4.50 14.05
N PHE A 62 -12.38 5.32 13.30
CA PHE A 62 -13.59 5.97 13.79
C PHE A 62 -14.62 4.96 14.29
N LEU A 63 -14.86 3.88 13.54
CA LEU A 63 -15.77 2.81 13.96
C LEU A 63 -15.31 2.15 15.27
N ILE A 64 -14.01 1.90 15.44
CA ILE A 64 -13.46 1.37 16.70
C ILE A 64 -13.72 2.33 17.86
N CYS A 65 -13.36 3.60 17.71
CA CYS A 65 -13.57 4.61 18.76
C CYS A 65 -15.06 4.76 19.10
N PHE A 66 -15.93 4.76 18.09
CA PHE A 66 -17.38 4.82 18.27
C PHE A 66 -17.91 3.61 19.05
N ILE A 67 -17.48 2.39 18.68
CA ILE A 67 -17.86 1.16 19.38
C ILE A 67 -17.39 1.22 20.84
N VAL A 68 -16.11 1.53 21.09
CA VAL A 68 -15.57 1.59 22.45
C VAL A 68 -16.30 2.65 23.29
N GLY A 69 -16.53 3.84 22.73
CA GLY A 69 -17.26 4.92 23.41
C GLY A 69 -18.73 4.59 23.68
N PHE A 70 -19.40 3.92 22.73
CA PHE A 70 -20.79 3.48 22.91
C PHE A 70 -20.90 2.43 24.02
N PHE A 71 -20.04 1.41 24.02
CA PHE A 71 -20.03 0.38 25.05
C PHE A 71 -19.59 0.92 26.41
N SER A 72 -18.59 1.80 26.47
CA SER A 72 -18.16 2.41 27.73
C SER A 72 -19.27 3.26 28.35
N GLY A 73 -19.94 4.10 27.54
CA GLY A 73 -21.08 4.90 27.99
C GLY A 73 -22.27 4.04 28.45
N PHE A 74 -22.57 2.97 27.71
CA PHE A 74 -23.63 2.03 28.07
C PHE A 74 -23.35 1.33 29.41
N ILE A 75 -22.13 0.85 29.62
CA ILE A 75 -21.72 0.19 30.87
C ILE A 75 -21.70 1.19 32.04
N SER A 76 -21.16 2.40 31.84
CA SER A 76 -21.17 3.48 32.84
C SER A 76 -22.60 3.80 33.30
N SER A 77 -23.57 3.84 32.36
CA SER A 77 -24.98 4.07 32.69
C SER A 77 -25.60 2.95 33.54
N ILE A 78 -25.20 1.69 33.33
CA ILE A 78 -25.72 0.54 34.09
C ILE A 78 -25.11 0.50 35.49
N LEU A 79 -23.78 0.69 35.59
CA LEU A 79 -23.04 0.53 36.84
C LEU A 79 -23.01 1.80 37.69
N LYS A 80 -23.53 2.93 37.19
CA LYS A 80 -23.44 4.27 37.81
C LYS A 80 -22.00 4.66 38.17
N ILE A 81 -21.06 4.24 37.32
CA ILE A 81 -19.65 4.62 37.41
C ILE A 81 -19.46 5.81 36.48
N GLU A 82 -19.06 6.95 37.03
CA GLU A 82 -18.66 8.11 36.24
C GLU A 82 -17.39 7.77 35.44
N ASP A 83 -17.46 7.96 34.12
CA ASP A 83 -16.33 7.95 33.18
C ASP A 83 -15.41 6.71 33.22
N LEU A 84 -15.95 5.52 32.93
CA LEU A 84 -15.16 4.29 32.74
C LEU A 84 -14.01 4.43 31.73
N VAL A 85 -14.21 5.24 30.69
CA VAL A 85 -13.20 5.60 29.70
C VAL A 85 -13.35 7.08 29.38
N ASN A 86 -12.39 7.88 29.83
CA ASN A 86 -12.43 9.33 29.63
C ASN A 86 -11.51 9.73 28.45
N PHE A 87 -12.07 9.74 27.24
CA PHE A 87 -11.32 10.03 26.01
C PHE A 87 -10.75 11.45 25.97
N ASP A 88 -11.37 12.41 26.65
CA ASP A 88 -10.93 13.81 26.71
C ASP A 88 -9.65 13.99 27.55
N SER A 89 -9.42 13.06 28.49
CA SER A 89 -8.23 13.05 29.34
C SER A 89 -7.05 12.26 28.77
N LEU A 90 -7.23 11.57 27.64
CA LEU A 90 -6.14 10.83 27.00
C LEU A 90 -5.10 11.80 26.49
N ASP A 91 -3.88 11.66 27.00
CA ASP A 91 -2.73 12.40 26.49
C ASP A 91 -2.63 12.19 24.96
N SER A 92 -2.46 13.31 24.25
CA SER A 92 -2.23 13.36 22.81
C SER A 92 -1.18 12.35 22.32
N LEU A 93 -0.13 12.09 23.13
CA LEU A 93 0.90 11.11 22.83
C LEU A 93 0.35 9.68 22.85
N ILE A 94 -0.44 9.33 23.87
CA ILE A 94 -1.06 8.00 24.01
C ILE A 94 -2.03 7.75 22.86
N PHE A 95 -2.85 8.75 22.51
CA PHE A 95 -3.79 8.64 21.40
C PHE A 95 -3.08 8.47 20.05
N SER A 96 -1.98 9.20 19.83
CA SER A 96 -1.15 9.05 18.62
C SER A 96 -0.50 7.66 18.55
N LEU A 97 0.04 7.14 19.66
CA LEU A 97 0.60 5.80 19.72
C LEU A 97 -0.47 4.73 19.44
N PHE A 98 -1.65 4.86 20.02
CA PHE A 98 -2.78 3.97 19.78
C PHE A 98 -3.19 3.97 18.30
N SER A 99 -3.30 5.14 17.68
CA SER A 99 -3.60 5.31 16.26
C SER A 99 -2.54 4.65 15.37
N PHE A 100 -1.26 4.82 15.69
CA PHE A 100 -0.16 4.21 14.95
C PHE A 100 -0.18 2.68 15.04
N ILE A 101 -0.44 2.14 16.23
CA ILE A 101 -0.59 0.69 16.45
C ILE A 101 -1.78 0.16 15.64
N ALA A 102 -2.93 0.86 15.68
CA ALA A 102 -4.11 0.49 14.91
C ALA A 102 -3.84 0.46 13.40
N LEU A 103 -3.03 1.38 12.88
CA LEU A 103 -2.62 1.41 11.48
C LEU A 103 -1.80 0.17 11.09
N ILE A 104 -0.85 -0.24 11.94
CA ILE A 104 -0.08 -1.46 11.72
C ILE A 104 -1.01 -2.68 11.71
N PHE A 105 -1.91 -2.78 12.68
CA PHE A 105 -2.89 -3.87 12.75
C PHE A 105 -3.80 -3.91 11.53
N TYR A 106 -4.27 -2.76 11.05
CA TYR A 106 -5.08 -2.67 9.84
C TYR A 106 -4.37 -3.32 8.64
N TYR A 107 -3.14 -2.88 8.33
CA TYR A 107 -2.39 -3.46 7.20
C TYR A 107 -2.07 -4.93 7.42
N LEU A 108 -1.62 -5.33 8.61
CA LEU A 108 -1.29 -6.72 8.91
C LEU A 108 -2.51 -7.63 8.75
N PHE A 109 -3.64 -7.25 9.35
CA PHE A 109 -4.87 -8.04 9.32
C PHE A 109 -5.38 -8.24 7.89
N PHE A 110 -5.55 -7.14 7.15
CA PHE A 110 -6.11 -7.21 5.81
C PHE A 110 -5.16 -7.89 4.81
N GLU A 111 -3.88 -7.52 4.81
CA GLU A 111 -2.92 -8.10 3.87
C GLU A 111 -2.57 -9.55 4.17
N TYR A 112 -2.60 -9.98 5.44
CA TYR A 112 -2.36 -11.38 5.78
C TYR A 112 -3.48 -12.30 5.31
N ILE A 113 -4.74 -11.93 5.57
CA ILE A 113 -5.89 -12.79 5.27
C ILE A 113 -6.21 -12.76 3.78
N TRP A 114 -6.30 -11.56 3.18
CA TRP A 114 -6.82 -11.39 1.81
C TRP A 114 -5.76 -10.99 0.79
N GLN A 115 -4.51 -10.75 1.19
CA GLN A 115 -3.46 -10.19 0.32
C GLN A 115 -3.82 -8.82 -0.27
N ARG A 116 -4.82 -8.19 0.33
CA ARG A 116 -5.47 -6.98 -0.17
C ARG A 116 -5.98 -6.20 1.03
N THR A 117 -5.83 -4.90 0.96
CA THR A 117 -6.51 -3.93 1.79
C THR A 117 -7.82 -3.51 1.13
N PRO A 118 -8.75 -2.86 1.86
CA PRO A 118 -9.98 -2.33 1.30
C PRO A 118 -9.77 -1.45 0.06
N GLY A 119 -8.75 -0.59 0.03
CA GLY A 119 -8.42 0.20 -1.16
C GLY A 119 -8.01 -0.66 -2.36
N LYS A 120 -7.27 -1.74 -2.11
CA LYS A 120 -6.86 -2.70 -3.16
C LYS A 120 -8.02 -3.53 -3.72
N TRP A 121 -9.07 -3.76 -2.94
CA TRP A 121 -10.30 -4.36 -3.48
C TRP A 121 -10.94 -3.45 -4.51
N ILE A 122 -11.04 -2.16 -4.21
CA ILE A 122 -11.66 -1.16 -5.09
C ILE A 122 -10.85 -0.98 -6.38
N THR A 123 -9.52 -0.90 -6.30
CA THR A 123 -8.67 -0.75 -7.51
C THR A 123 -8.44 -2.06 -8.28
N GLY A 124 -8.91 -3.18 -7.76
CA GLY A 124 -8.73 -4.50 -8.35
C GLY A 124 -7.26 -4.97 -8.38
N THR A 125 -6.51 -4.69 -7.31
CA THR A 125 -5.09 -5.08 -7.18
C THR A 125 -4.89 -6.09 -6.05
N LYS A 126 -3.80 -6.85 -6.11
CA LYS A 126 -3.41 -7.85 -5.08
C LYS A 126 -1.91 -7.88 -4.86
N VAL A 127 -1.52 -8.22 -3.64
CA VAL A 127 -0.11 -8.44 -3.28
C VAL A 127 0.25 -9.90 -3.46
N VAL A 128 1.34 -10.17 -4.16
CA VAL A 128 1.85 -11.52 -4.42
C VAL A 128 3.36 -11.54 -4.24
N ARG A 129 3.95 -12.71 -3.99
CA ARG A 129 5.41 -12.85 -4.06
C ARG A 129 5.90 -12.86 -5.50
N PHE A 130 7.21 -12.74 -5.67
CA PHE A 130 7.90 -12.95 -6.94
C PHE A 130 7.63 -14.33 -7.57
N ASN A 131 7.31 -15.33 -6.74
CA ASN A 131 6.97 -16.68 -7.19
C ASN A 131 5.47 -16.87 -7.50
N GLY A 132 4.64 -15.83 -7.33
CA GLY A 132 3.19 -15.88 -7.53
C GLY A 132 2.37 -16.42 -6.35
N ASP A 133 3.03 -16.90 -5.29
CA ASP A 133 2.34 -17.39 -4.08
C ASP A 133 1.92 -16.28 -3.11
N LYS A 134 1.06 -16.64 -2.16
CA LYS A 134 0.63 -15.75 -1.07
C LYS A 134 1.85 -15.29 -0.23
N PRO A 135 1.96 -14.01 0.16
CA PRO A 135 3.04 -13.52 1.02
C PRO A 135 3.04 -14.20 2.39
N LYS A 136 4.23 -14.36 3.00
CA LYS A 136 4.38 -14.98 4.34
C LYS A 136 4.07 -13.88 5.37
N PHE A 137 3.62 -14.25 6.56
CA PHE A 137 3.38 -13.30 7.65
C PHE A 137 4.57 -12.34 7.86
N MET A 138 5.80 -12.87 8.01
CA MET A 138 7.00 -12.05 8.21
C MET A 138 7.32 -11.12 7.03
N GLN A 139 6.93 -11.48 5.79
CA GLN A 139 7.11 -10.57 4.65
C GLN A 139 6.11 -9.42 4.69
N ILE A 140 4.88 -9.67 5.13
CA ILE A 140 3.85 -8.64 5.28
C ILE A 140 4.24 -7.70 6.41
N VAL A 141 4.75 -8.23 7.53
CA VAL A 141 5.32 -7.42 8.62
C VAL A 141 6.43 -6.51 8.09
N GLY A 142 7.44 -7.08 7.42
CA GLY A 142 8.52 -6.28 6.83
C GLY A 142 8.00 -5.24 5.83
N ARG A 143 7.00 -5.60 5.02
CA ARG A 143 6.35 -4.69 4.07
C ARG A 143 5.62 -3.54 4.75
N THR A 144 4.87 -3.81 5.82
CA THR A 144 4.15 -2.79 6.60
C THR A 144 5.12 -1.81 7.23
N PHE A 145 6.20 -2.29 7.84
CA PHE A 145 7.23 -1.41 8.38
C PHE A 145 7.98 -0.62 7.31
N ALA A 146 8.25 -1.24 6.15
CA ALA A 146 8.92 -0.59 5.04
C ALA A 146 8.11 0.54 4.37
N ARG A 147 6.80 0.63 4.62
CA ARG A 147 6.00 1.78 4.17
C ARG A 147 6.27 3.06 4.94
N PHE A 148 6.83 2.95 6.14
CA PHE A 148 7.23 4.11 6.94
C PHE A 148 8.63 4.62 6.57
N ILE A 149 9.26 4.07 5.52
CA ILE A 149 10.48 4.65 4.97
C ILE A 149 10.13 6.05 4.45
N PRO A 150 10.82 7.10 4.94
CA PRO A 150 10.57 8.45 4.45
C PRO A 150 10.86 8.52 2.95
N PHE A 151 10.07 9.31 2.21
CA PHE A 151 10.20 9.47 0.75
C PHE A 151 9.90 8.23 -0.09
N GLU A 152 9.08 7.31 0.41
CA GLU A 152 8.62 6.15 -0.35
C GLU A 152 7.99 6.54 -1.69
N PHE A 153 7.35 7.71 -1.79
CA PHE A 153 6.81 8.24 -3.04
C PHE A 153 7.88 8.46 -4.13
N LEU A 154 9.13 8.77 -3.77
CA LEU A 154 10.24 8.91 -4.73
C LEU A 154 10.62 7.57 -5.36
N SER A 155 10.33 6.45 -4.69
CA SER A 155 10.60 5.11 -5.24
C SER A 155 9.86 4.89 -6.56
N PHE A 156 8.70 5.51 -6.72
CA PHE A 156 7.86 5.42 -7.91
C PHE A 156 8.19 6.45 -8.99
N LEU A 157 9.09 7.40 -8.72
CA LEU A 157 9.52 8.40 -9.69
C LEU A 157 10.60 7.86 -10.64
N SER A 158 11.31 6.80 -10.21
CA SER A 158 12.07 5.96 -11.12
C SER A 158 11.08 5.24 -12.05
N ASN A 159 11.40 5.02 -13.33
CA ASN A 159 10.57 4.31 -14.34
C ASN A 159 10.21 2.84 -13.98
N ASN A 160 10.20 2.50 -12.70
CA ASN A 160 9.86 1.22 -12.13
C ASN A 160 8.55 1.34 -11.33
N PRO A 161 7.52 0.58 -11.73
CA PRO A 161 6.26 0.47 -10.99
C PRO A 161 6.36 -0.36 -9.70
N VAL A 162 7.54 -0.52 -9.11
CA VAL A 162 7.82 -1.34 -7.92
C VAL A 162 8.44 -0.45 -6.85
N GLY A 163 7.73 -0.31 -5.71
CA GLY A 163 8.18 0.56 -4.63
C GLY A 163 9.31 -0.03 -3.81
N TRP A 164 10.00 0.77 -3.00
CA TRP A 164 11.07 0.24 -2.12
C TRP A 164 10.57 -0.79 -1.12
N HIS A 165 9.36 -0.59 -0.59
CA HIS A 165 8.72 -1.54 0.31
C HIS A 165 8.42 -2.89 -0.36
N ASP A 166 8.14 -2.89 -1.66
CA ASP A 166 7.92 -4.09 -2.48
C ASP A 166 9.24 -4.86 -2.66
N HIS A 167 10.33 -4.16 -2.98
CA HIS A 167 11.67 -4.76 -3.10
C HIS A 167 12.16 -5.35 -1.79
N LEU A 168 12.07 -4.61 -0.68
CA LEU A 168 12.55 -5.07 0.62
C LEU A 168 11.78 -6.31 1.10
N SER A 169 10.48 -6.39 0.80
CA SER A 169 9.62 -7.52 1.17
C SER A 169 9.61 -8.67 0.15
N LYS A 170 10.24 -8.50 -1.02
CA LYS A 170 10.21 -9.43 -2.16
C LYS A 170 8.78 -9.74 -2.64
N THR A 171 7.98 -8.68 -2.81
CA THR A 171 6.57 -8.77 -3.23
C THR A 171 6.26 -7.83 -4.39
N PHE A 172 5.20 -8.14 -5.14
CA PHE A 172 4.64 -7.29 -6.20
C PHE A 172 3.19 -6.93 -5.91
N VAL A 173 2.76 -5.76 -6.40
CA VAL A 173 1.35 -5.41 -6.53
C VAL A 173 0.96 -5.59 -7.99
N VAL A 174 0.06 -6.54 -8.24
CA VAL A 174 -0.41 -6.88 -9.59
C VAL A 174 -1.92 -6.75 -9.68
N PRO A 175 -2.48 -6.59 -10.89
CA PRO A 175 -3.92 -6.73 -11.10
C PRO A 175 -4.43 -8.08 -10.57
N ALA A 176 -5.61 -8.07 -9.96
CA ALA A 176 -6.22 -9.27 -9.36
C ALA A 176 -6.33 -10.46 -10.33
N LYS A 177 -6.52 -10.15 -11.63
CA LYS A 177 -6.68 -11.09 -12.74
C LYS A 177 -5.42 -11.89 -13.13
N TYR A 178 -4.24 -11.51 -12.63
CA TYR A 178 -2.99 -12.19 -13.02
C TYR A 178 -2.89 -13.60 -12.42
N THR A 179 -2.47 -14.56 -13.25
CA THR A 179 -2.21 -15.95 -12.83
C THR A 179 -0.79 -16.10 -12.25
N LYS A 180 -0.44 -17.30 -11.78
CA LYS A 180 0.92 -17.54 -11.27
C LYS A 180 1.96 -17.46 -12.38
N GLU A 181 1.65 -17.98 -13.55
CA GLU A 181 2.50 -17.96 -14.74
C GLU A 181 2.79 -16.52 -15.17
N ASP A 182 1.78 -15.64 -15.11
CA ASP A 182 1.91 -14.21 -15.38
C ASP A 182 2.95 -13.56 -14.46
N ILE A 183 2.93 -13.91 -13.19
CA ILE A 183 3.82 -13.33 -12.17
C ILE A 183 5.25 -13.83 -12.36
N LEU A 184 5.45 -15.08 -12.75
CA LEU A 184 6.78 -15.62 -13.05
C LEU A 184 7.40 -14.95 -14.27
N ILE A 185 6.62 -14.75 -15.33
CA ILE A 185 7.05 -14.01 -16.53
C ILE A 185 7.39 -12.57 -16.13
N LEU A 186 6.53 -11.90 -15.37
CA LEU A 186 6.77 -10.55 -14.87
C LEU A 186 8.08 -10.44 -14.09
N ASN A 187 8.33 -11.38 -13.17
CA ASN A 187 9.55 -11.41 -12.37
C ASN A 187 10.81 -11.61 -13.23
N SER A 188 10.73 -12.39 -14.30
CA SER A 188 11.84 -12.57 -15.24
C SER A 188 12.18 -11.29 -16.02
N ILE A 189 11.19 -10.42 -16.23
CA ILE A 189 11.35 -9.13 -16.91
C ILE A 189 11.92 -8.09 -15.93
N GLU A 190 11.36 -7.99 -14.72
CA GLU A 190 11.82 -7.05 -13.69
C GLU A 190 13.23 -7.38 -13.19
N SER A 191 13.59 -8.66 -13.03
CA SER A 191 14.93 -9.04 -12.57
C SER A 191 16.07 -8.64 -13.52
N LYS A 192 15.78 -8.40 -14.81
CA LYS A 192 16.75 -7.91 -15.79
C LYS A 192 17.01 -6.41 -15.68
N LYS A 193 16.16 -5.65 -15.00
CA LYS A 193 16.41 -4.22 -14.77
C LYS A 193 17.48 -4.03 -13.71
N LYS A 194 18.64 -3.53 -14.11
CA LYS A 194 19.72 -3.17 -13.19
C LYS A 194 19.35 -1.90 -12.43
N TYR A 195 19.17 -2.01 -11.12
CA TYR A 195 18.79 -0.90 -10.26
C TYR A 195 19.96 -0.46 -9.37
N ASN A 196 20.31 0.83 -9.42
CA ASN A 196 21.39 1.38 -8.61
C ASN A 196 20.82 1.95 -7.30
N ASN A 197 20.84 1.13 -6.25
CA ASN A 197 20.38 1.52 -4.90
C ASN A 197 21.17 2.66 -4.24
N ILE A 198 22.32 3.04 -4.82
CA ILE A 198 23.27 4.01 -4.23
C ILE A 198 22.62 5.39 -4.04
N GLY A 199 21.90 5.91 -5.04
CA GLY A 199 21.27 7.23 -4.93
C GLY A 199 20.23 7.33 -3.80
N ILE A 200 19.57 6.20 -3.51
CA ILE A 200 18.52 6.10 -2.49
C ILE A 200 19.13 6.02 -1.11
N ILE A 201 20.18 5.21 -0.94
CA ILE A 201 20.92 5.12 0.31
C ILE A 201 21.45 6.51 0.68
N VAL A 202 21.98 7.25 -0.30
CA VAL A 202 22.46 8.62 -0.09
C VAL A 202 21.31 9.55 0.34
N ILE A 203 20.16 9.54 -0.34
CA ILE A 203 19.00 10.38 0.04
C ILE A 203 18.47 10.04 1.43
N VAL A 204 18.33 8.75 1.74
CA VAL A 204 17.84 8.28 3.04
C VAL A 204 18.81 8.66 4.15
N VAL A 205 20.13 8.55 3.93
CA VAL A 205 21.16 8.94 4.90
C VAL A 205 21.17 10.45 5.13
N ILE A 206 21.12 11.25 4.06
CA ILE A 206 21.07 12.72 4.16
C ILE A 206 19.80 13.18 4.88
N PHE A 207 18.65 12.58 4.58
CA PHE A 207 17.42 12.99 5.22
C PHE A 207 17.33 12.52 6.68
N SER A 208 17.71 11.27 6.96
CA SER A 208 17.71 10.76 8.33
C SER A 208 18.63 11.58 9.23
N THR A 209 19.78 12.04 8.71
CA THR A 209 20.65 12.99 9.42
C THR A 209 19.98 14.35 9.64
N ILE A 210 19.31 14.94 8.63
CA ILE A 210 18.57 16.21 8.79
C ILE A 210 17.45 16.08 9.84
N LEU A 211 16.67 15.00 9.80
CA LEU A 211 15.60 14.74 10.77
C LEU A 211 16.15 14.63 12.19
N LEU A 212 17.26 13.91 12.36
CA LEU A 212 17.91 13.70 13.65
C LEU A 212 18.46 15.02 14.21
N ILE A 213 19.04 15.87 13.35
CA ILE A 213 19.44 17.24 13.69
C ILE A 213 18.23 18.08 14.12
N GLY A 214 17.12 17.99 13.40
CA GLY A 214 15.88 18.74 13.72
C GLY A 214 15.30 18.36 15.07
N ILE A 215 15.24 17.05 15.39
CA ILE A 215 14.77 16.55 16.69
C ILE A 215 15.70 17.04 17.81
N PHE A 216 17.02 16.93 17.63
CA PHE A 216 17.99 17.42 18.60
C PHE A 216 17.86 18.93 18.83
N ALA A 217 17.72 19.71 17.75
CA ALA A 217 17.52 21.15 17.85
C ALA A 217 16.27 21.50 18.65
N ALA A 218 15.15 20.80 18.41
CA ALA A 218 13.90 21.02 19.14
C ALA A 218 14.05 20.70 20.64
N LEU A 219 14.69 19.58 21.00
CA LEU A 219 14.97 19.20 22.39
C LEU A 219 15.89 20.19 23.10
N VAL A 220 16.92 20.69 22.41
CA VAL A 220 17.79 21.73 22.95
C VAL A 220 17.02 23.03 23.16
N LEU A 221 16.16 23.41 22.20
CA LEU A 221 15.38 24.64 22.30
C LEU A 221 14.38 24.60 23.46
N THR A 222 13.70 23.48 23.68
CA THR A 222 12.79 23.31 24.83
C THR A 222 13.54 23.33 26.15
N SER A 223 14.71 22.69 26.22
CA SER A 223 15.59 22.73 27.40
C SER A 223 16.08 24.15 27.70
N LEU A 224 16.55 24.88 26.69
CA LEU A 224 17.00 26.27 26.83
C LEU A 224 15.86 27.21 27.23
N ASN A 225 14.66 27.02 26.70
CA ASN A 225 13.49 27.79 27.09
C ASN A 225 13.14 27.55 28.57
N SER A 226 13.14 26.29 29.02
CA SER A 226 12.92 25.96 30.44
C SER A 226 13.99 26.57 31.35
N ALA A 227 15.27 26.53 30.95
CA ALA A 227 16.36 27.15 31.70
C ALA A 227 16.22 28.69 31.77
N ARG A 228 15.83 29.34 30.66
CA ARG A 228 15.58 30.79 30.62
C ARG A 228 14.42 31.21 31.52
N GLU A 229 13.34 30.43 31.58
CA GLU A 229 12.23 30.72 32.49
C GLU A 229 12.65 30.63 33.95
N LYS A 230 13.40 29.58 34.33
CA LYS A 230 13.95 29.46 35.69
C LYS A 230 14.88 30.62 36.06
N ALA A 231 15.73 31.07 35.13
CA ALA A 231 16.62 32.22 35.36
C ALA A 231 15.84 33.53 35.57
N LYS A 232 14.77 33.76 34.78
CA LYS A 232 13.90 34.94 34.97
C LYS A 232 13.18 34.93 36.33
N GLN A 233 12.70 33.77 36.77
CA GLN A 233 12.07 33.62 38.08
C GLN A 233 13.05 33.91 39.23
N ALA A 234 14.29 33.43 39.14
CA ALA A 234 15.32 33.70 40.15
C ALA A 234 15.66 35.19 40.26
N GLN A 235 15.81 35.90 39.13
CA GLN A 235 16.05 37.34 39.12
C GLN A 235 14.88 38.13 39.70
N GLN A 236 13.63 37.73 39.43
CA GLN A 236 12.46 38.37 40.04
C GLN A 236 12.39 38.13 41.55
N SER A 237 12.74 36.95 42.04
CA SER A 237 12.76 36.68 43.48
C SER A 237 13.82 37.47 44.24
N GLU A 238 14.95 37.78 43.60
CA GLU A 238 16.03 38.57 44.18
C GLU A 238 15.70 40.08 44.23
N GLN A 239 14.82 40.57 43.34
CA GLN A 239 14.36 41.97 43.35
C GLN A 239 13.24 42.27 44.36
N ILE A 240 12.59 41.24 44.91
CA ILE A 240 11.47 41.38 45.87
C ILE A 240 11.98 41.34 47.34
N LEU A 241 13.26 40.97 47.54
CA LEU A 241 13.95 40.91 48.82
C LEU A 241 14.76 42.19 49.08
#